data_AF-A0ABC8CMB6-F1
#
_entry.id   AF-A0ABC8CMB6-F1
#
_cell.length_a   1.000
_cell.length_b   1.000
_cell.length_c   1.000
_cell.angle_alpha   90.00
_cell.angle_beta   90.00
_cell.angle_gamma   90.00
#
_symmetry.space_group_name_H-M   'P 1'
#
loop_
_entity.id
_entity.type
_entity.pdbx_description
1 polymer ?
#
loop_
_entity_poly.entity_id
_entity_poly.type
_entity_poly.pdbx_seq_one_letter_code
_entity_poly.pdbx_strand_id
1 'polypeptide(L)'
;MSNGFGFSFPNNDDGDDENSRRDQNPFGAFGFGGSAAGGGLGDLLNQFGQMLSGMGSSMNSAEGAGPVNYEMAKRIALQQISTDKEVSDADINAVTEAVRLAELWLDDATDLPTASGAVKAWNSTEWLETTIPMWQRLVTPVAQHMNNAQLESMPEEAREMMGPMANMMNQMSGMNFGMQIGRALGDLAAQALTGSDFGLPVSPAGTTALLPHNIQKIARDLNVPGQEILVYIGAREAARQRLFKHVPWLVERLVSSVEEYAIGLVIDTSHIEEATRELNLESGDPQAIQDAMSKLQGMDLTPRITSRNAGAVSRLETLLALVEGWVDHVVNEALGERIPSTSTMNEAWAHRRATGGSAEQAISKVVGIELSAPKVDAAAELWRRTTVAVGAEKRDKAWDHPDFLPTAEQIDNPASFIDSLLDDAPDSGFEEEFAKLEEMLREQDGKDTQDGSDETDGPNGPESEK
;
A
#
# COMPACT_ATOMS: atom_id res chain seq x y z
N MET A 1 3.71 -36.56 -41.27
CA MET A 1 2.85 -37.52 -40.55
C MET A 1 2.27 -36.77 -39.36
N SER A 2 0.92 -36.68 -39.29
CA SER A 2 0.03 -36.58 -38.11
C SER A 2 0.46 -35.72 -36.91
N ASN A 3 -0.30 -34.82 -36.29
CA ASN A 3 -1.68 -34.27 -36.31
C ASN A 3 -1.57 -33.07 -35.31
N GLY A 4 -2.15 -31.89 -35.49
CA GLY A 4 -3.58 -31.62 -35.60
C GLY A 4 -4.20 -31.34 -34.23
N PHE A 5 -4.17 -30.08 -33.78
CA PHE A 5 -5.15 -29.51 -32.84
C PHE A 5 -5.50 -28.10 -33.35
N GLY A 6 -6.68 -27.99 -33.96
CA GLY A 6 -7.22 -26.75 -34.49
C GLY A 6 -8.40 -26.30 -33.63
N PHE A 7 -8.46 -25.00 -33.35
CA PHE A 7 -9.65 -24.34 -32.83
C PHE A 7 -10.25 -23.47 -33.93
N SER A 8 -11.55 -23.66 -34.15
CA SER A 8 -12.37 -22.96 -35.15
C SER A 8 -12.99 -21.72 -34.51
N PHE A 9 -12.96 -20.58 -35.22
CA PHE A 9 -13.74 -19.39 -34.91
C PHE A 9 -14.68 -19.08 -36.08
N PRO A 10 -15.95 -18.72 -35.85
CA PRO A 10 -16.81 -18.24 -36.92
C PRO A 10 -16.42 -16.79 -37.27
N ASN A 11 -15.87 -16.63 -38.47
CA ASN A 11 -15.88 -15.38 -39.21
C ASN A 11 -17.30 -15.19 -39.74
N ASN A 12 -17.97 -14.09 -39.41
CA ASN A 12 -19.15 -13.64 -40.14
C ASN A 12 -18.88 -12.21 -40.61
N ASP A 13 -18.74 -12.09 -41.92
CA ASP A 13 -18.84 -10.85 -42.66
C ASP A 13 -19.89 -11.06 -43.77
N ASP A 14 -20.45 -9.93 -44.21
CA ASP A 14 -21.39 -9.70 -45.32
C ASP A 14 -22.91 -9.75 -45.07
N GLY A 15 -23.56 -8.63 -45.41
CA GLY A 15 -24.89 -8.64 -46.02
C GLY A 15 -25.79 -7.46 -45.68
N ASP A 16 -25.71 -6.40 -46.49
CA ASP A 16 -26.60 -5.24 -46.53
C ASP A 16 -28.10 -5.58 -46.65
N ASP A 17 -28.97 -4.77 -46.03
CA ASP A 17 -30.23 -4.34 -46.67
C ASP A 17 -30.80 -3.04 -46.07
N GLU A 18 -31.34 -2.22 -46.97
CA GLU A 18 -31.68 -0.81 -46.79
C GLU A 18 -32.98 -0.53 -46.00
N ASN A 19 -33.03 0.72 -45.51
CA ASN A 19 -34.22 1.60 -45.48
C ASN A 19 -35.17 1.55 -44.27
N SER A 20 -34.95 2.45 -43.30
CA SER A 20 -35.99 3.39 -42.86
C SER A 20 -35.39 4.55 -42.06
N ARG A 21 -35.31 5.71 -42.72
CA ARG A 21 -35.01 7.00 -42.08
C ARG A 21 -36.13 7.39 -41.12
N ARG A 22 -35.80 7.57 -39.84
CA ARG A 22 -36.55 8.47 -38.95
C ARG A 22 -35.60 9.11 -37.95
N ASP A 23 -35.45 10.43 -38.11
CA ASP A 23 -34.75 11.34 -37.23
C ASP A 23 -35.05 11.09 -35.74
N GLN A 24 -34.02 10.94 -34.92
CA GLN A 24 -34.10 11.18 -33.48
C GLN A 24 -32.89 11.98 -33.01
N ASN A 25 -33.11 13.28 -32.82
CA ASN A 25 -32.24 14.17 -32.05
C ASN A 25 -32.14 13.67 -30.60
N PRO A 26 -30.93 13.42 -30.05
CA PRO A 26 -30.74 12.98 -28.67
C PRO A 26 -30.86 14.10 -27.62
N PHE A 27 -31.21 15.33 -28.02
CA PHE A 27 -31.39 16.48 -27.13
C PHE A 27 -32.85 16.78 -26.73
N GLY A 28 -33.79 15.90 -27.05
CA GLY A 28 -35.23 16.09 -26.76
C GLY A 28 -35.74 15.57 -25.41
N ALA A 29 -34.89 14.94 -24.58
CA ALA A 29 -35.35 14.16 -23.42
C ALA A 29 -35.44 14.94 -22.08
N PHE A 30 -35.09 16.23 -22.03
CA PHE A 30 -35.29 17.08 -20.85
C PHE A 30 -36.48 18.04 -21.06
N GLY A 31 -37.67 17.45 -21.20
CA GLY A 31 -38.94 18.16 -21.14
C GLY A 31 -39.48 18.19 -19.72
N PHE A 32 -39.29 19.31 -19.04
CA PHE A 32 -40.01 19.67 -17.81
C PHE A 32 -41.50 19.87 -18.17
N GLY A 33 -42.33 18.84 -17.97
CA GLY A 33 -43.76 18.86 -18.32
C GLY A 33 -44.52 17.81 -17.50
N GLY A 34 -45.45 18.26 -16.67
CA GLY A 34 -45.99 17.50 -15.55
C GLY A 34 -46.90 16.32 -15.88
N SER A 35 -46.85 15.32 -14.99
CA SER A 35 -47.97 14.44 -14.68
C SER A 35 -47.83 13.95 -13.24
N ALA A 36 -48.61 14.55 -12.34
CA ALA A 36 -48.84 14.05 -11.00
C ALA A 36 -49.81 12.86 -11.07
N ALA A 37 -49.35 11.66 -10.70
CA ALA A 37 -50.12 10.58 -10.09
C ALA A 37 -49.21 9.37 -9.85
N GLY A 38 -48.68 9.20 -8.64
CA GLY A 38 -48.98 7.94 -7.92
C GLY A 38 -47.92 7.42 -6.93
N GLY A 39 -46.87 8.18 -6.62
CA GLY A 39 -45.98 7.87 -5.50
C GLY A 39 -46.40 8.72 -4.30
N GLY A 40 -47.16 8.11 -3.38
CA GLY A 40 -47.69 8.83 -2.22
C GLY A 40 -46.56 9.46 -1.40
N LEU A 41 -46.81 10.61 -0.80
CA LEU A 41 -45.88 11.25 0.13
C LEU A 41 -45.44 10.29 1.26
N GLY A 42 -46.28 9.30 1.59
CA GLY A 42 -45.94 8.21 2.51
C GLY A 42 -44.95 7.17 1.98
N ASP A 43 -44.85 6.98 0.67
CA ASP A 43 -43.83 6.13 0.04
C ASP A 43 -42.47 6.83 0.04
N LEU A 44 -42.47 8.15 -0.22
CA LEU A 44 -41.32 9.02 -0.02
C LEU A 44 -40.91 9.08 1.46
N LEU A 45 -41.87 9.14 2.38
CA LEU A 45 -41.62 9.12 3.83
C LEU A 45 -41.12 7.75 4.32
N ASN A 46 -41.58 6.65 3.71
CA ASN A 46 -41.11 5.31 4.00
C ASN A 46 -39.73 5.06 3.41
N GLN A 47 -39.45 5.53 2.20
CA GLN A 47 -38.12 5.48 1.60
C GLN A 47 -37.12 6.35 2.38
N PHE A 48 -37.54 7.55 2.78
CA PHE A 48 -36.78 8.41 3.68
C PHE A 48 -36.63 7.78 5.07
N GLY A 49 -37.66 7.12 5.60
CA GLY A 49 -37.64 6.41 6.87
C GLY A 49 -36.76 5.17 6.86
N GLN A 50 -36.70 4.42 5.75
CA GLN A 50 -35.78 3.30 5.55
C GLN A 50 -34.34 3.78 5.37
N MET A 51 -34.13 4.89 4.65
CA MET A 51 -32.83 5.55 4.53
C MET A 51 -32.34 6.07 5.89
N LEU A 52 -33.23 6.70 6.69
CA LEU A 52 -32.93 7.21 8.02
C LEU A 52 -32.76 6.08 9.05
N SER A 53 -33.48 4.96 8.92
CA SER A 53 -33.33 3.76 9.76
C SER A 53 -32.04 2.99 9.44
N GLY A 54 -31.67 2.89 8.16
CA GLY A 54 -30.36 2.36 7.73
C GLY A 54 -29.20 3.26 8.17
N MET A 55 -29.40 4.58 8.19
CA MET A 55 -28.44 5.54 8.72
C MET A 55 -28.40 5.52 10.26
N GLY A 56 -29.55 5.36 10.93
CA GLY A 56 -29.67 5.31 12.39
C GLY A 56 -29.12 4.03 13.01
N SER A 57 -29.27 2.89 12.34
CA SER A 57 -28.65 1.61 12.76
C SER A 57 -27.13 1.59 12.53
N SER A 58 -26.65 2.22 11.46
CA SER A 58 -25.21 2.44 11.21
C SER A 58 -24.60 3.53 12.11
N MET A 59 -25.41 4.50 12.59
CA MET A 59 -24.99 5.51 13.57
C MET A 59 -24.89 4.97 15.00
N ASN A 60 -25.66 3.93 15.35
CA ASN A 60 -25.68 3.33 16.69
C ASN A 60 -24.91 2.00 16.78
N SER A 61 -24.24 1.55 15.71
CA SER A 61 -23.35 0.39 15.78
C SER A 61 -22.04 0.79 16.48
N ALA A 62 -21.53 -0.08 17.35
CA ALA A 62 -20.26 0.14 18.05
C ALA A 62 -19.08 0.29 17.06
N GLU A 63 -19.20 -0.28 15.85
CA GLU A 63 -18.24 -0.18 14.75
C GLU A 63 -18.36 1.15 13.95
N GLY A 64 -19.52 1.80 13.97
CA GLY A 64 -19.73 3.13 13.38
C GLY A 64 -19.30 4.30 14.27
N ALA A 65 -18.97 4.02 15.54
CA ALA A 65 -18.50 4.99 16.53
C ALA A 65 -16.97 5.12 16.59
N GLY A 66 -16.25 4.45 15.69
CA GLY A 66 -14.79 4.54 15.59
C GLY A 66 -14.29 5.85 14.94
N PRO A 67 -12.97 6.11 14.98
CA PRO A 67 -12.33 7.26 14.33
C PRO A 67 -12.61 7.36 12.82
N VAL A 68 -13.00 6.23 12.20
CA VAL A 68 -13.38 6.10 10.80
C VAL A 68 -14.58 5.16 10.71
N ASN A 69 -15.61 5.55 9.96
CA ASN A 69 -16.74 4.67 9.65
C ASN A 69 -16.43 3.82 8.40
N TYR A 70 -15.84 2.64 8.60
CA TYR A 70 -15.44 1.75 7.51
C TYR A 70 -16.61 1.05 6.80
N GLU A 71 -17.76 0.87 7.46
CA GLU A 71 -18.97 0.37 6.78
C GLU A 71 -19.46 1.35 5.72
N MET A 72 -19.48 2.64 6.08
CA MET A 72 -19.81 3.71 5.14
C MET A 72 -18.77 3.81 4.02
N ALA A 73 -17.47 3.70 4.37
CA ALA A 73 -16.40 3.69 3.39
C ALA A 73 -16.59 2.56 2.36
N LYS A 74 -16.81 1.33 2.83
CA LYS A 74 -17.09 0.17 1.97
C LYS A 74 -18.30 0.41 1.08
N ARG A 75 -19.41 0.92 1.63
CA ARG A 75 -20.63 1.20 0.86
C ARG A 75 -20.39 2.20 -0.27
N ILE A 76 -19.66 3.28 0.00
CA ILE A 76 -19.33 4.32 -0.98
C ILE A 76 -18.40 3.78 -2.06
N ALA A 77 -17.36 3.03 -1.66
CA ALA A 77 -16.43 2.40 -2.59
C ALA A 77 -17.17 1.44 -3.55
N LEU A 78 -18.05 0.59 -3.01
CA LEU A 78 -18.86 -0.34 -3.83
C LEU A 78 -19.79 0.38 -4.81
N GLN A 79 -20.35 1.54 -4.44
CA GLN A 79 -21.16 2.35 -5.36
C GLN A 79 -20.36 2.85 -6.57
N GLN A 80 -19.06 3.15 -6.39
CA GLN A 80 -18.18 3.54 -7.49
C GLN A 80 -17.76 2.36 -8.37
N ILE A 81 -17.66 1.15 -7.81
CA ILE A 81 -17.20 -0.08 -8.51
C ILE A 81 -18.34 -0.74 -9.33
N SER A 82 -19.55 -0.17 -9.35
CA SER A 82 -20.82 -0.78 -9.82
C SER A 82 -20.90 -1.48 -11.20
N THR A 83 -19.85 -1.46 -12.02
CA THR A 83 -19.77 -2.12 -13.33
C THR A 83 -18.80 -3.29 -13.40
N ASP A 84 -18.38 -3.83 -12.26
CA ASP A 84 -17.36 -4.87 -12.21
C ASP A 84 -17.89 -6.23 -12.68
N LYS A 85 -17.09 -6.94 -13.47
CA LYS A 85 -17.45 -8.26 -14.02
C LYS A 85 -16.95 -9.36 -13.10
N GLU A 86 -17.73 -10.43 -12.98
CA GLU A 86 -17.27 -11.65 -12.31
C GLU A 86 -16.08 -12.26 -13.07
N VAL A 87 -15.10 -12.74 -12.31
CA VAL A 87 -13.91 -13.42 -12.84
C VAL A 87 -14.32 -14.79 -13.37
N SER A 88 -13.99 -15.10 -14.63
CA SER A 88 -14.31 -16.39 -15.24
C SER A 88 -13.31 -17.48 -14.88
N ASP A 89 -13.68 -18.76 -15.05
CA ASP A 89 -12.74 -19.88 -14.91
C ASP A 89 -11.53 -19.76 -15.83
N ALA A 90 -11.71 -19.15 -17.02
CA ALA A 90 -10.62 -18.90 -17.96
C ALA A 90 -9.62 -17.87 -17.40
N ASP A 91 -10.12 -16.82 -16.73
CA ASP A 91 -9.28 -15.81 -16.09
C ASP A 91 -8.51 -16.40 -14.90
N ILE A 92 -9.15 -17.23 -14.08
CA ILE A 92 -8.51 -17.93 -12.95
C ILE A 92 -7.37 -18.81 -13.46
N ASN A 93 -7.60 -19.60 -14.51
CA ASN A 93 -6.57 -20.44 -15.12
C ASN A 93 -5.43 -19.61 -15.70
N ALA A 94 -5.75 -18.52 -16.41
CA ALA A 94 -4.74 -17.64 -17.01
C ALA A 94 -3.84 -17.00 -15.95
N VAL A 95 -4.42 -16.48 -14.85
CA VAL A 95 -3.66 -15.92 -13.73
C VAL A 95 -2.78 -16.98 -13.07
N THR A 96 -3.32 -18.17 -12.82
CA THR A 96 -2.59 -19.27 -12.19
C THR A 96 -1.37 -19.68 -13.01
N GLU A 97 -1.54 -19.88 -14.32
CA GLU A 97 -0.43 -20.25 -15.20
C GLU A 97 0.59 -19.12 -15.38
N ALA A 98 0.12 -17.86 -15.46
CA ALA A 98 1.02 -16.71 -15.58
C ALA A 98 1.90 -16.54 -14.33
N VAL A 99 1.32 -16.67 -13.13
CA VAL A 99 2.09 -16.61 -11.87
C VAL A 99 3.03 -17.81 -11.77
N ARG A 100 2.60 -19.02 -12.13
CA ARG A 100 3.47 -20.21 -12.14
C ARG A 100 4.68 -20.03 -13.05
N LEU A 101 4.48 -19.45 -14.24
CA LEU A 101 5.56 -19.15 -15.16
C LEU A 101 6.48 -18.04 -14.62
N ALA A 102 5.91 -17.01 -14.03
CA ALA A 102 6.65 -15.91 -13.42
C ALA A 102 7.55 -16.38 -12.27
N GLU A 103 7.04 -17.22 -11.36
CA GLU A 103 7.82 -17.80 -10.26
C GLU A 103 9.00 -18.63 -10.79
N LEU A 104 8.77 -19.45 -11.83
CA LEU A 104 9.85 -20.23 -12.46
C LEU A 104 10.97 -19.34 -13.02
N TRP A 105 10.63 -18.19 -13.60
CA TRP A 105 11.63 -17.28 -14.17
C TRP A 105 12.30 -16.38 -13.14
N LEU A 106 11.63 -16.10 -12.03
CA LEU A 106 12.20 -15.34 -10.91
C LEU A 106 13.29 -16.12 -10.17
N ASP A 107 13.24 -17.46 -10.18
CA ASP A 107 14.24 -18.32 -9.52
C ASP A 107 15.68 -18.06 -10.01
N ASP A 108 15.86 -17.61 -11.26
CA ASP A 108 17.18 -17.27 -11.80
C ASP A 108 17.65 -15.86 -11.40
N ALA A 109 16.74 -14.99 -10.94
CA ALA A 109 17.00 -13.55 -10.73
C ALA A 109 17.18 -13.16 -9.26
N THR A 110 16.77 -14.02 -8.32
CA THR A 110 16.81 -13.76 -6.88
C THR A 110 17.06 -15.05 -6.09
N ASP A 111 17.78 -14.94 -4.97
CA ASP A 111 17.99 -16.05 -4.03
C ASP A 111 16.79 -16.24 -3.07
N LEU A 112 15.87 -15.26 -3.01
CA LEU A 112 14.66 -15.38 -2.20
C LEU A 112 13.75 -16.49 -2.78
N PRO A 113 13.37 -17.50 -1.96
CA PRO A 113 12.55 -18.60 -2.46
C PRO A 113 11.14 -18.15 -2.87
N THR A 114 10.48 -18.95 -3.71
CA THR A 114 9.04 -18.80 -4.00
C THR A 114 8.22 -18.69 -2.71
N ALA A 115 7.31 -17.71 -2.63
CA ALA A 115 6.51 -17.44 -1.42
C ALA A 115 5.55 -18.58 -1.06
N SER A 116 5.23 -19.46 -2.02
CA SER A 116 4.39 -20.66 -1.88
C SER A 116 2.96 -20.35 -1.38
N GLY A 117 2.41 -19.21 -1.79
CA GLY A 117 1.09 -18.72 -1.40
C GLY A 117 -0.07 -19.17 -2.29
N ALA A 118 -1.28 -18.76 -1.92
CA ALA A 118 -2.46 -18.95 -2.75
C ALA A 118 -2.46 -17.94 -3.91
N VAL A 119 -2.57 -18.43 -5.15
CA VAL A 119 -2.79 -17.57 -6.32
C VAL A 119 -4.28 -17.29 -6.46
N LYS A 120 -4.63 -16.01 -6.63
CA LYS A 120 -6.02 -15.55 -6.76
C LYS A 120 -6.19 -14.63 -7.97
N ALA A 121 -7.26 -14.84 -8.72
CA ALA A 121 -7.76 -13.86 -9.67
C ALA A 121 -8.92 -13.12 -9.00
N TRP A 122 -8.80 -11.81 -8.84
CA TRP A 122 -9.81 -10.97 -8.21
C TRP A 122 -10.45 -10.02 -9.21
N ASN A 123 -11.68 -9.63 -8.96
CA ASN A 123 -12.22 -8.39 -9.48
C ASN A 123 -12.00 -7.22 -8.49
N SER A 124 -12.39 -6.01 -8.88
CA SER A 124 -12.23 -4.80 -8.05
C SER A 124 -13.04 -4.88 -6.76
N THR A 125 -14.21 -5.54 -6.80
CA THR A 125 -15.05 -5.78 -5.62
C THR A 125 -14.35 -6.68 -4.61
N GLU A 126 -13.85 -7.83 -5.05
CA GLU A 126 -13.11 -8.78 -4.21
C GLU A 126 -11.83 -8.15 -3.63
N TRP A 127 -11.11 -7.36 -4.44
CA TRP A 127 -9.95 -6.61 -3.95
C TRP A 127 -10.33 -5.65 -2.82
N LEU A 128 -11.40 -4.87 -2.99
CA LEU A 128 -11.87 -3.95 -1.96
C LEU A 128 -12.21 -4.70 -0.68
N GLU A 129 -13.04 -5.74 -0.77
CA GLU A 129 -13.50 -6.48 0.41
C GLU A 129 -12.37 -7.17 1.15
N THR A 130 -11.41 -7.71 0.42
CA THR A 130 -10.30 -8.50 0.97
C THR A 130 -9.20 -7.62 1.57
N THR A 131 -9.04 -6.38 1.11
CA THR A 131 -7.97 -5.47 1.55
C THR A 131 -8.39 -4.52 2.67
N ILE A 132 -9.70 -4.34 2.93
CA ILE A 132 -10.22 -3.47 4.01
C ILE A 132 -9.50 -3.65 5.35
N PRO A 133 -9.22 -4.88 5.85
CA PRO A 133 -8.55 -5.04 7.14
C PRO A 133 -7.17 -4.38 7.20
N MET A 134 -6.39 -4.41 6.12
CA MET A 134 -5.08 -3.74 6.09
C MET A 134 -5.24 -2.22 5.99
N TRP A 135 -6.19 -1.74 5.19
CA TRP A 135 -6.50 -0.30 5.14
C TRP A 135 -6.94 0.23 6.51
N GLN A 136 -7.71 -0.55 7.27
CA GLN A 136 -8.07 -0.21 8.65
C GLN A 136 -6.83 -0.06 9.53
N ARG A 137 -5.89 -0.99 9.41
CA ARG A 137 -4.63 -0.96 10.16
C ARG A 137 -3.78 0.27 9.82
N LEU A 138 -3.70 0.63 8.54
CA LEU A 138 -2.88 1.76 8.06
C LEU A 138 -3.52 3.13 8.36
N VAL A 139 -4.85 3.25 8.22
CA VAL A 139 -5.53 4.56 8.22
C VAL A 139 -6.12 4.91 9.59
N THR A 140 -6.49 3.94 10.42
CA THR A 140 -7.08 4.22 11.74
C THR A 140 -6.17 5.06 12.65
N PRO A 141 -4.85 4.77 12.75
CA PRO A 141 -3.94 5.58 13.57
C PRO A 141 -3.88 7.03 13.08
N VAL A 142 -3.86 7.24 11.76
CA VAL A 142 -3.88 8.59 11.15
C VAL A 142 -5.12 9.36 11.58
N ALA A 143 -6.31 8.78 11.40
CA ALA A 143 -7.56 9.44 11.75
C ALA A 143 -7.65 9.77 13.25
N GLN A 144 -7.15 8.87 14.12
CA GLN A 144 -7.06 9.12 15.56
C GLN A 144 -6.16 10.31 15.88
N HIS A 145 -4.96 10.36 15.30
CA HIS A 145 -4.00 11.45 15.53
C HIS A 145 -4.52 12.78 15.01
N MET A 146 -5.16 12.81 13.83
CA MET A 146 -5.76 14.04 13.29
C MET A 146 -6.88 14.58 14.19
N ASN A 147 -7.76 13.72 14.69
CA ASN A 147 -8.82 14.13 15.62
C ASN A 147 -8.24 14.69 16.93
N ASN A 148 -7.19 14.06 17.46
CA ASN A 148 -6.51 14.53 18.67
C ASN A 148 -5.81 15.87 18.44
N ALA A 149 -5.08 16.01 17.34
CA ALA A 149 -4.40 17.27 16.99
C ALA A 149 -5.41 18.42 16.81
N GLN A 150 -6.57 18.14 16.22
CA GLN A 150 -7.66 19.12 16.08
C GLN A 150 -8.19 19.56 17.46
N LEU A 151 -8.38 18.64 18.40
CA LEU A 151 -8.80 18.96 19.77
C LEU A 151 -7.73 19.74 20.55
N GLU A 152 -6.45 19.39 20.37
CA GLU A 152 -5.31 20.06 20.99
C GLU A 152 -5.12 21.49 20.47
N SER A 153 -5.41 21.74 19.20
CA SER A 153 -5.33 23.07 18.59
C SER A 153 -6.43 24.05 19.04
N MET A 154 -7.50 23.57 19.68
CA MET A 154 -8.59 24.43 20.16
C MET A 154 -8.21 25.18 21.46
N PRO A 155 -8.67 26.43 21.65
CA PRO A 155 -8.56 27.16 22.92
C PRO A 155 -9.17 26.38 24.09
N GLU A 156 -8.61 26.53 25.29
CA GLU A 156 -9.07 25.81 26.49
C GLU A 156 -10.55 26.12 26.81
N GLU A 157 -10.99 27.37 26.65
CA GLU A 157 -12.40 27.75 26.91
C GLU A 157 -13.36 27.08 25.92
N ALA A 158 -12.93 26.89 24.67
CA ALA A 158 -13.72 26.20 23.64
C ALA A 158 -13.78 24.69 23.89
N ARG A 159 -12.69 24.09 24.39
CA ARG A 159 -12.61 22.66 24.72
C ARG A 159 -13.55 22.28 25.87
N GLU A 160 -13.63 23.10 26.92
CA GLU A 160 -14.54 22.89 28.05
C GLU A 160 -16.02 23.02 27.64
N MET A 161 -16.34 24.00 26.80
CA MET A 161 -17.70 24.20 26.29
C MET A 161 -18.15 23.08 25.33
N MET A 162 -17.20 22.49 24.60
CA MET A 162 -17.44 21.42 23.62
C MET A 162 -17.57 20.03 24.26
N GLY A 163 -17.29 19.81 25.54
CA GLY A 163 -17.27 18.48 26.16
C GLY A 163 -18.48 17.58 25.82
N PRO A 164 -19.73 18.03 25.99
CA PRO A 164 -20.93 17.26 25.62
C PRO A 164 -21.14 17.10 24.10
N MET A 165 -20.61 18.02 23.29
CA MET A 165 -20.71 18.04 21.83
C MET A 165 -19.54 17.31 21.15
N ALA A 166 -18.45 17.04 21.87
CA ALA A 166 -17.24 16.41 21.37
C ALA A 166 -17.52 14.99 20.85
N ASN A 167 -18.38 14.23 21.53
CA ASN A 167 -18.78 12.90 21.06
C ASN A 167 -19.55 12.96 19.73
N MET A 168 -20.42 13.96 19.56
CA MET A 168 -21.14 14.18 18.30
C MET A 168 -20.19 14.64 17.19
N MET A 169 -19.24 15.51 17.51
CA MET A 169 -18.22 15.98 16.57
C MET A 169 -17.29 14.84 16.12
N ASN A 170 -16.87 13.97 17.04
CA ASN A 170 -16.06 12.79 16.73
C ASN A 170 -16.83 11.82 15.82
N GLN A 171 -18.11 11.60 16.08
CA GLN A 171 -18.97 10.78 15.21
C GLN A 171 -19.12 11.39 13.81
N MET A 172 -19.32 12.71 13.72
CA MET A 172 -19.39 13.43 12.44
C MET A 172 -18.06 13.41 11.68
N SER A 173 -16.93 13.55 12.40
CA SER A 173 -15.57 13.43 11.85
C SER A 173 -15.34 12.03 11.29
N GLY A 174 -15.66 10.98 12.06
CA GLY A 174 -15.52 9.59 11.61
C GLY A 174 -16.38 9.24 10.39
N MET A 175 -17.56 9.85 10.27
CA MET A 175 -18.40 9.76 9.07
C MET A 175 -17.76 10.47 7.86
N ASN A 176 -17.18 11.66 8.06
CA ASN A 176 -16.50 12.40 7.00
C ASN A 176 -15.23 11.69 6.51
N PHE A 177 -14.41 11.15 7.41
CA PHE A 177 -13.29 10.28 7.08
C PHE A 177 -13.76 9.03 6.34
N GLY A 178 -14.82 8.37 6.81
CA GLY A 178 -15.42 7.22 6.14
C GLY A 178 -15.84 7.53 4.70
N MET A 179 -16.41 8.72 4.44
CA MET A 179 -16.74 9.16 3.08
C MET A 179 -15.51 9.34 2.19
N GLN A 180 -14.47 10.00 2.70
CA GLN A 180 -13.25 10.26 1.94
C GLN A 180 -12.51 8.96 1.62
N ILE A 181 -12.36 8.08 2.62
CA ILE A 181 -11.75 6.76 2.48
C ILE A 181 -12.57 5.91 1.50
N GLY A 182 -13.89 5.95 1.57
CA GLY A 182 -14.74 5.22 0.63
C GLY A 182 -14.51 5.61 -0.82
N ARG A 183 -14.41 6.93 -1.11
CA ARG A 183 -14.12 7.41 -2.46
C ARG A 183 -12.72 7.01 -2.92
N ALA A 184 -11.74 7.18 -2.04
CA ALA A 184 -10.35 6.81 -2.28
C ALA A 184 -10.19 5.31 -2.57
N LEU A 185 -10.81 4.44 -1.77
CA LEU A 185 -10.77 3.00 -1.95
C LEU A 185 -11.52 2.53 -3.19
N GLY A 186 -12.61 3.18 -3.58
CA GLY A 186 -13.31 2.87 -4.84
C GLY A 186 -12.47 3.24 -6.06
N ASP A 187 -11.85 4.42 -6.06
CA ASP A 187 -10.92 4.85 -7.12
C ASP A 187 -9.69 3.93 -7.22
N LEU A 188 -9.19 3.47 -6.07
CA LEU A 188 -8.10 2.50 -5.94
C LEU A 188 -8.46 1.14 -6.51
N ALA A 189 -9.60 0.58 -6.11
CA ALA A 189 -10.06 -0.73 -6.56
C ALA A 189 -10.18 -0.78 -8.09
N ALA A 190 -10.68 0.29 -8.71
CA ALA A 190 -10.81 0.40 -10.16
C ALA A 190 -9.46 0.45 -10.92
N GLN A 191 -8.35 0.69 -10.20
CA GLN A 191 -7.01 0.86 -10.77
C GLN A 191 -6.02 -0.20 -10.30
N ALA A 192 -6.34 -0.92 -9.22
CA ALA A 192 -5.53 -1.99 -8.68
C ALA A 192 -5.31 -3.07 -9.73
N LEU A 193 -4.08 -3.55 -9.82
CA LEU A 193 -3.73 -4.69 -10.66
C LEU A 193 -3.40 -5.92 -9.83
N THR A 194 -3.02 -5.72 -8.57
CA THR A 194 -2.54 -6.78 -7.69
C THR A 194 -2.92 -6.53 -6.23
N GLY A 195 -2.54 -7.45 -5.34
CA GLY A 195 -2.65 -7.27 -3.89
C GLY A 195 -1.66 -6.26 -3.29
N SER A 196 -0.64 -5.83 -4.05
CA SER A 196 0.41 -4.95 -3.53
C SER A 196 1.00 -3.96 -4.55
N ASP A 197 0.26 -3.58 -5.61
CA ASP A 197 0.80 -2.74 -6.71
C ASP A 197 1.09 -1.30 -6.33
N PHE A 198 0.71 -0.89 -5.12
CA PHE A 198 0.93 0.44 -4.58
C PHE A 198 2.11 0.50 -3.58
N GLY A 199 3.00 -0.49 -3.61
CA GLY A 199 4.16 -0.57 -2.71
C GLY A 199 3.81 -0.97 -1.26
N LEU A 200 2.53 -1.24 -0.99
CA LEU A 200 2.02 -1.63 0.33
C LEU A 200 1.41 -3.05 0.27
N PRO A 201 1.69 -3.93 1.25
CA PRO A 201 1.13 -5.27 1.31
C PRO A 201 -0.32 -5.24 1.80
N VAL A 202 -1.26 -4.84 0.95
CA VAL A 202 -2.68 -4.70 1.35
C VAL A 202 -3.48 -6.01 1.27
N SER A 203 -3.02 -6.99 0.50
CA SER A 203 -3.60 -8.33 0.47
C SER A 203 -3.27 -9.15 1.73
N PRO A 204 -4.12 -10.13 2.10
CA PRO A 204 -3.81 -11.10 3.14
C PRO A 204 -2.47 -11.80 2.89
N ALA A 205 -1.74 -12.07 3.97
CA ALA A 205 -0.45 -12.73 3.91
C ALA A 205 -0.52 -14.07 3.15
N GLY A 206 0.48 -14.33 2.31
CA GLY A 206 0.55 -15.55 1.51
C GLY A 206 -0.48 -15.61 0.37
N THR A 207 -0.95 -14.46 -0.12
CA THR A 207 -1.85 -14.38 -1.28
C THR A 207 -1.18 -13.59 -2.40
N THR A 208 -1.03 -14.23 -3.55
CA THR A 208 -0.58 -13.59 -4.80
C THR A 208 -1.82 -13.33 -5.64
N ALA A 209 -2.34 -12.10 -5.61
CA ALA A 209 -3.58 -11.76 -6.28
C ALA A 209 -3.35 -10.85 -7.49
N LEU A 210 -4.02 -11.17 -8.61
CA LEU A 210 -4.03 -10.35 -9.82
C LEU A 210 -5.47 -9.99 -10.22
N LEU A 211 -5.66 -8.81 -10.80
CA LEU A 211 -6.96 -8.33 -11.29
C LEU A 211 -7.01 -8.41 -12.82
N PRO A 212 -7.37 -9.57 -13.42
CA PRO A 212 -7.23 -9.80 -14.86
C PRO A 212 -7.99 -8.78 -15.71
N HIS A 213 -9.20 -8.36 -15.31
CA HIS A 213 -9.96 -7.35 -16.07
C HIS A 213 -9.27 -5.98 -16.14
N ASN A 214 -8.66 -5.55 -15.03
CA ASN A 214 -7.92 -4.29 -14.96
C ASN A 214 -6.61 -4.40 -15.76
N ILE A 215 -5.92 -5.53 -15.64
CA ILE A 215 -4.70 -5.83 -16.41
C ILE A 215 -4.99 -5.84 -17.93
N GLN A 216 -6.10 -6.46 -18.35
CA GLN A 216 -6.51 -6.48 -19.77
C GLN A 216 -6.83 -5.09 -20.33
N LYS A 217 -7.32 -4.16 -19.50
CA LYS A 217 -7.51 -2.77 -19.91
C LYS A 217 -6.17 -2.12 -20.24
N ILE A 218 -5.19 -2.26 -19.35
CA ILE A 218 -3.84 -1.74 -19.57
C ILE A 218 -3.16 -2.40 -20.77
N ALA A 219 -3.36 -3.71 -20.96
CA ALA A 219 -2.85 -4.44 -22.12
C ALA A 219 -3.24 -3.77 -23.44
N ARG A 220 -4.52 -3.39 -23.56
CA ARG A 220 -5.07 -2.70 -24.73
C ARG A 220 -4.51 -1.28 -24.86
N ASP A 221 -4.44 -0.54 -23.76
CA ASP A 221 -3.94 0.85 -23.76
C ASP A 221 -2.45 0.92 -24.17
N LEU A 222 -1.65 -0.07 -23.77
CA LEU A 222 -0.23 -0.20 -24.14
C LEU A 222 0.00 -0.93 -25.47
N ASN A 223 -1.06 -1.48 -26.09
CA ASN A 223 -0.97 -2.31 -27.29
C ASN A 223 0.02 -3.49 -27.16
N VAL A 224 0.01 -4.15 -26.00
CA VAL A 224 0.85 -5.33 -25.70
C VAL A 224 0.00 -6.60 -25.60
N PRO A 225 0.55 -7.79 -25.91
CA PRO A 225 -0.19 -9.03 -25.78
C PRO A 225 -0.68 -9.27 -24.35
N GLY A 226 -1.95 -9.63 -24.18
CA GLY A 226 -2.58 -9.82 -22.87
C GLY A 226 -1.89 -10.88 -21.99
N GLN A 227 -1.26 -11.89 -22.61
CA GLN A 227 -0.49 -12.91 -21.89
C GLN A 227 0.84 -12.37 -21.37
N GLU A 228 1.54 -11.54 -22.15
CA GLU A 228 2.83 -10.96 -21.75
C GLU A 228 2.67 -10.03 -20.55
N ILE A 229 1.66 -9.16 -20.57
CA ILE A 229 1.40 -8.27 -19.44
C ILE A 229 0.92 -9.02 -18.20
N LEU A 230 0.17 -10.12 -18.36
CA LEU A 230 -0.27 -10.92 -17.22
C LEU A 230 0.91 -11.59 -16.52
N VAL A 231 1.88 -12.12 -17.29
CA VAL A 231 3.13 -12.67 -16.74
C VAL A 231 4.00 -11.58 -16.14
N TYR A 232 4.11 -10.41 -16.78
CA TYR A 232 4.85 -9.27 -16.25
C TYR A 232 4.31 -8.80 -14.89
N ILE A 233 3.00 -8.54 -14.81
CA ILE A 233 2.36 -8.13 -13.56
C ILE A 233 2.42 -9.26 -12.51
N GLY A 234 2.28 -10.51 -12.94
CA GLY A 234 2.45 -11.68 -12.08
C GLY A 234 3.85 -11.78 -11.48
N ALA A 235 4.90 -11.50 -12.26
CA ALA A 235 6.28 -11.49 -11.78
C ALA A 235 6.53 -10.37 -10.77
N ARG A 236 5.98 -9.17 -11.00
CA ARG A 236 6.08 -8.07 -10.04
C ARG A 236 5.42 -8.42 -8.70
N GLU A 237 4.20 -8.96 -8.74
CA GLU A 237 3.50 -9.38 -7.53
C GLU A 237 4.23 -10.53 -6.83
N ALA A 238 4.65 -11.56 -7.57
CA ALA A 238 5.39 -12.68 -7.01
C ALA A 238 6.70 -12.23 -6.33
N ALA A 239 7.47 -11.35 -6.97
CA ALA A 239 8.69 -10.78 -6.39
C ALA A 239 8.42 -10.06 -5.06
N ARG A 240 7.38 -9.22 -4.97
CA ARG A 240 6.97 -8.60 -3.70
C ARG A 240 6.55 -9.64 -2.65
N GLN A 241 5.80 -10.66 -3.05
CA GLN A 241 5.39 -11.71 -2.13
C GLN A 241 6.59 -12.52 -1.60
N ARG A 242 7.66 -12.70 -2.38
CA ARG A 242 8.92 -13.28 -1.88
C ARG A 242 9.54 -12.40 -0.78
N LEU A 243 9.61 -11.08 -0.98
CA LEU A 243 10.06 -10.15 0.07
C LEU A 243 9.17 -10.23 1.31
N PHE A 244 7.86 -10.04 1.18
CA PHE A 244 6.95 -10.02 2.33
C PHE A 244 6.90 -11.36 3.08
N LYS A 245 7.18 -12.47 2.40
CA LYS A 245 7.23 -13.80 3.02
C LYS A 245 8.53 -14.06 3.77
N HIS A 246 9.67 -13.70 3.18
CA HIS A 246 11.00 -14.10 3.69
C HIS A 246 11.72 -13.00 4.44
N VAL A 247 11.21 -11.76 4.41
CA VAL A 247 11.72 -10.61 5.16
C VAL A 247 10.71 -10.25 6.25
N PRO A 248 10.72 -10.95 7.41
CA PRO A 248 9.64 -10.90 8.40
C PRO A 248 9.48 -9.52 9.06
N TRP A 249 10.52 -8.69 9.06
CA TRP A 249 10.48 -7.35 9.62
C TRP A 249 9.85 -6.33 8.65
N LEU A 250 9.78 -6.60 7.35
CA LEU A 250 9.46 -5.60 6.33
C LEU A 250 8.03 -5.06 6.44
N VAL A 251 7.05 -5.95 6.56
CA VAL A 251 5.63 -5.54 6.64
C VAL A 251 5.37 -4.70 7.88
N GLU A 252 5.85 -5.15 9.03
CA GLU A 252 5.71 -4.43 10.30
C GLU A 252 6.48 -3.09 10.27
N ARG A 253 7.64 -3.04 9.61
CA ARG A 253 8.39 -1.80 9.41
C ARG A 253 7.66 -0.80 8.52
N LEU A 254 7.02 -1.25 7.43
CA LEU A 254 6.20 -0.39 6.57
C LEU A 254 5.00 0.16 7.34
N VAL A 255 4.26 -0.69 8.06
CA VAL A 255 3.11 -0.26 8.86
C VAL A 255 3.53 0.73 9.96
N SER A 256 4.54 0.38 10.76
CA SER A 256 5.03 1.26 11.82
C SER A 256 5.60 2.58 11.28
N SER A 257 6.19 2.59 10.09
CA SER A 257 6.66 3.83 9.46
C SER A 257 5.49 4.75 9.07
N VAL A 258 4.35 4.18 8.61
CA VAL A 258 3.11 4.95 8.37
C VAL A 258 2.53 5.49 9.69
N GLU A 259 2.60 4.71 10.78
CA GLU A 259 2.17 5.15 12.11
C GLU A 259 3.07 6.26 12.70
N GLU A 260 4.41 6.08 12.68
CA GLU A 260 5.39 7.09 13.10
C GLU A 260 5.19 8.40 12.33
N TYR A 261 4.92 8.27 11.04
CA TYR A 261 4.61 9.37 10.16
C TYR A 261 3.32 10.08 10.59
N ALA A 262 2.25 9.33 10.90
CA ALA A 262 0.98 9.85 11.39
C ALA A 262 1.08 10.57 12.75
N ILE A 263 1.91 10.06 13.66
CA ILE A 263 2.19 10.67 14.96
C ILE A 263 2.89 12.04 14.80
N GLY A 264 3.73 12.17 13.76
CA GLY A 264 4.45 13.39 13.46
C GLY A 264 3.57 14.55 12.98
N LEU A 265 2.30 14.30 12.64
CA LEU A 265 1.43 15.28 12.01
C LEU A 265 1.00 16.39 12.96
N VAL A 266 1.05 17.61 12.43
CA VAL A 266 0.61 18.82 13.10
C VAL A 266 -0.27 19.61 12.16
N ILE A 267 -1.37 20.10 12.73
CA ILE A 267 -2.25 21.05 12.06
C ILE A 267 -1.58 22.41 12.08
N ASP A 268 -1.20 22.88 10.90
CA ASP A 268 -0.64 24.21 10.68
C ASP A 268 -1.76 25.21 10.36
N THR A 269 -2.12 25.97 11.38
CA THR A 269 -3.08 27.10 11.34
C THR A 269 -2.40 28.45 11.12
N SER A 270 -1.08 28.50 10.94
CA SER A 270 -0.34 29.77 10.89
C SER A 270 -0.87 30.72 9.82
N HIS A 271 -1.20 30.20 8.64
CA HIS A 271 -1.78 30.98 7.55
C HIS A 271 -3.19 31.53 7.88
N ILE A 272 -3.98 30.80 8.67
CA ILE A 272 -5.31 31.23 9.12
C ILE A 272 -5.17 32.30 10.19
N GLU A 273 -4.23 32.14 11.12
CA GLU A 273 -3.94 33.12 12.17
C GLU A 273 -3.43 34.43 11.59
N GLU A 274 -2.53 34.35 10.59
CA GLU A 274 -2.02 35.51 9.88
C GLU A 274 -3.13 36.22 9.10
N ALA A 275 -3.95 35.47 8.36
CA ALA A 275 -5.14 36.00 7.72
C ALA A 275 -6.10 36.68 8.70
N THR A 276 -6.37 36.07 9.85
CA THR A 276 -7.27 36.63 10.88
C THR A 276 -6.71 37.93 11.45
N ARG A 277 -5.38 37.99 11.65
CA ARG A 277 -4.68 39.20 12.12
C ARG A 277 -4.73 40.33 11.09
N GLU A 278 -4.60 40.02 9.80
CA GLU A 278 -4.74 40.99 8.70
C GLU A 278 -6.17 41.56 8.57
N LEU A 279 -7.18 40.79 8.96
CA LEU A 279 -8.59 41.20 8.88
C LEU A 279 -9.02 42.17 9.98
N ASN A 280 -8.18 42.41 11.00
CA ASN A 280 -8.33 43.42 12.05
C ASN A 280 -9.75 43.49 12.67
N LEU A 281 -10.32 42.30 12.93
CA LEU A 281 -11.70 42.11 13.42
C LEU A 281 -11.95 42.70 14.81
N GLU A 282 -10.89 43.05 15.55
CA GLU A 282 -10.94 43.65 16.88
C GLU A 282 -11.29 45.15 16.86
N SER A 283 -11.27 45.79 15.69
CA SER A 283 -11.51 47.24 15.54
C SER A 283 -12.94 47.69 15.85
N GLY A 284 -13.92 46.77 15.85
CA GLY A 284 -15.32 47.06 16.14
C GLY A 284 -16.04 47.92 15.08
N ASP A 285 -15.38 48.22 13.95
CA ASP A 285 -15.92 49.03 12.86
C ASP A 285 -16.83 48.18 11.94
N PRO A 286 -18.13 48.50 11.81
CA PRO A 286 -19.06 47.78 10.93
C PRO A 286 -18.64 47.73 9.46
N GLN A 287 -17.88 48.72 8.99
CA GLN A 287 -17.38 48.77 7.60
C GLN A 287 -16.21 47.81 7.41
N ALA A 288 -15.26 47.80 8.36
CA ALA A 288 -14.12 46.88 8.36
C ALA A 288 -14.55 45.41 8.48
N ILE A 289 -15.63 45.14 9.22
CA ILE A 289 -16.21 43.79 9.34
C ILE A 289 -16.83 43.33 8.02
N GLN A 290 -17.49 44.22 7.28
CA GLN A 290 -18.04 43.89 5.94
C GLN A 290 -16.94 43.62 4.92
N ASP A 291 -15.87 44.43 4.95
CA ASP A 291 -14.70 44.22 4.09
C ASP A 291 -13.96 42.93 4.46
N ALA A 292 -13.83 42.63 5.75
CA ALA A 292 -13.22 41.39 6.24
C ALA A 292 -14.03 40.14 5.84
N MET A 293 -15.36 40.17 5.98
CA MET A 293 -16.23 39.08 5.52
C MET A 293 -16.15 38.87 4.00
N SER A 294 -16.01 39.94 3.23
CA SER A 294 -15.83 39.85 1.78
C SER A 294 -14.48 39.23 1.40
N LYS A 295 -13.42 39.50 2.17
CA LYS A 295 -12.09 38.88 1.99
C LYS A 295 -12.05 37.42 2.43
N LEU A 296 -12.74 37.06 3.51
CA LEU A 296 -12.84 35.67 4.00
C LEU A 296 -13.56 34.75 3.02
N GLN A 297 -14.56 35.23 2.28
CA GLN A 297 -15.31 34.40 1.32
C GLN A 297 -14.47 33.82 0.17
N GLY A 298 -13.29 34.38 -0.11
CA GLY A 298 -12.37 33.91 -1.15
C GLY A 298 -11.10 33.24 -0.62
N MET A 299 -10.94 33.14 0.69
CA MET A 299 -9.71 32.64 1.31
C MET A 299 -9.82 31.16 1.63
N ASP A 300 -8.77 30.40 1.33
CA ASP A 300 -8.66 29.02 1.80
C ASP A 300 -8.29 29.03 3.28
N LEU A 301 -9.27 28.69 4.12
CA LEU A 301 -9.13 28.57 5.57
C LEU A 301 -9.01 27.11 6.00
N THR A 302 -8.68 26.22 5.06
CA THR A 302 -8.48 24.81 5.37
C THR A 302 -7.15 24.65 6.11
N PRO A 303 -7.14 24.11 7.34
CA PRO A 303 -5.91 23.87 8.06
C PRO A 303 -4.97 22.99 7.24
N ARG A 304 -3.67 23.33 7.22
CA ARG A 304 -2.67 22.52 6.51
C ARG A 304 -2.15 21.44 7.44
N ILE A 305 -1.71 20.33 6.87
CA ILE A 305 -1.08 19.26 7.64
C ILE A 305 0.40 19.25 7.31
N THR A 306 1.23 19.33 8.33
CA THR A 306 2.69 19.24 8.20
C THR A 306 3.22 18.13 9.09
N SER A 307 4.40 17.60 8.79
CA SER A 307 5.06 16.63 9.66
C SER A 307 6.19 17.30 10.45
N ARG A 308 6.18 17.16 11.78
CA ARG A 308 7.31 17.48 12.66
C ARG A 308 8.48 16.52 12.48
N ASN A 309 8.27 15.38 11.84
CA ASN A 309 9.25 14.31 11.70
C ASN A 309 9.58 14.08 10.22
N ALA A 310 10.28 15.04 9.60
CA ALA A 310 10.76 14.94 8.22
C ALA A 310 11.61 13.66 7.98
N GLY A 311 12.31 13.18 9.01
CA GLY A 311 13.11 11.96 8.95
C GLY A 311 12.26 10.68 8.80
N ALA A 312 11.07 10.62 9.41
CA ALA A 312 10.17 9.46 9.24
C ALA A 312 9.63 9.35 7.82
N VAL A 313 9.29 10.48 7.19
CA VAL A 313 8.86 10.54 5.78
C VAL A 313 9.94 9.97 4.89
N SER A 314 11.15 10.52 5.00
CA SER A 314 12.29 10.12 4.18
C SER A 314 12.63 8.63 4.35
N ARG A 315 12.52 8.08 5.56
CA ARG A 315 12.72 6.64 5.81
C ARG A 315 11.67 5.78 5.12
N LEU A 316 10.38 6.16 5.20
CA LEU A 316 9.30 5.43 4.54
C LEU A 316 9.46 5.47 3.01
N GLU A 317 9.71 6.65 2.44
CA GLU A 317 9.93 6.81 1.00
C GLU A 317 11.16 6.03 0.51
N THR A 318 12.25 6.03 1.31
CA THR A 318 13.45 5.23 1.01
C THR A 318 13.13 3.75 1.00
N LEU A 319 12.43 3.24 2.03
CA LEU A 319 12.07 1.83 2.12
C LEU A 319 11.17 1.40 0.95
N LEU A 320 10.16 2.21 0.61
CA LEU A 320 9.29 1.97 -0.54
C LEU A 320 10.09 1.99 -1.86
N ALA A 321 11.00 2.95 -2.02
CA ALA A 321 11.87 3.03 -3.19
C ALA A 321 12.78 1.79 -3.31
N LEU A 322 13.33 1.29 -2.21
CA LEU A 322 14.15 0.08 -2.19
C LEU A 322 13.36 -1.17 -2.57
N VAL A 323 12.15 -1.34 -2.01
CA VAL A 323 11.26 -2.48 -2.33
C VAL A 323 10.90 -2.47 -3.81
N GLU A 324 10.35 -1.36 -4.32
CA GLU A 324 9.93 -1.29 -5.73
C GLU A 324 11.13 -1.30 -6.69
N GLY A 325 12.25 -0.69 -6.32
CA GLY A 325 13.48 -0.71 -7.12
C GLY A 325 14.07 -2.12 -7.22
N TRP A 326 13.99 -2.91 -6.13
CA TRP A 326 14.42 -4.31 -6.15
C TRP A 326 13.50 -5.12 -7.06
N VAL A 327 12.19 -4.95 -6.93
CA VAL A 327 11.18 -5.60 -7.79
C VAL A 327 11.43 -5.27 -9.26
N ASP A 328 11.65 -4.00 -9.60
CA ASP A 328 11.97 -3.56 -10.95
C ASP A 328 13.20 -4.29 -11.50
N HIS A 329 14.27 -4.34 -10.70
CA HIS A 329 15.50 -4.99 -11.11
C HIS A 329 15.32 -6.50 -11.33
N VAL A 330 14.77 -7.24 -10.34
CA VAL A 330 14.64 -8.70 -10.45
C VAL A 330 13.66 -9.13 -11.54
N VAL A 331 12.58 -8.37 -11.75
CA VAL A 331 11.63 -8.65 -12.84
C VAL A 331 12.25 -8.36 -14.19
N ASN A 332 13.05 -7.29 -14.32
CA ASN A 332 13.76 -7.01 -15.56
C ASN A 332 14.80 -8.11 -15.88
N GLU A 333 15.55 -8.59 -14.90
CA GLU A 333 16.48 -9.72 -15.08
C GLU A 333 15.73 -11.02 -15.46
N ALA A 334 14.58 -11.28 -14.81
CA ALA A 334 13.79 -12.47 -15.07
C ALA A 334 13.10 -12.45 -16.46
N LEU A 335 12.63 -11.29 -16.92
CA LEU A 335 11.76 -11.22 -18.11
C LEU A 335 12.41 -10.59 -19.35
N GLY A 336 13.45 -9.77 -19.19
CA GLY A 336 13.98 -8.92 -20.25
C GLY A 336 14.37 -9.65 -21.53
N GLU A 337 14.97 -10.83 -21.41
CA GLU A 337 15.36 -11.67 -22.58
C GLU A 337 14.25 -12.64 -23.03
N ARG A 338 13.21 -12.83 -22.21
CA ARG A 338 12.17 -13.86 -22.41
C ARG A 338 10.88 -13.29 -23.01
N ILE A 339 10.52 -12.06 -22.63
CA ILE A 339 9.32 -11.36 -23.11
C ILE A 339 9.74 -10.11 -23.90
N PRO A 340 9.44 -10.03 -25.21
CA PRO A 340 9.82 -8.88 -26.05
C PRO A 340 9.27 -7.54 -25.57
N SER A 341 8.04 -7.50 -25.03
CA SER A 341 7.40 -6.26 -24.58
C SER A 341 7.87 -5.78 -23.20
N THR A 342 8.86 -6.44 -22.56
CA THR A 342 9.30 -6.10 -21.19
C THR A 342 9.76 -4.66 -21.06
N SER A 343 10.54 -4.16 -22.02
CA SER A 343 11.00 -2.76 -22.02
C SER A 343 9.85 -1.76 -22.08
N THR A 344 8.89 -1.96 -22.98
CA THR A 344 7.65 -1.15 -23.06
C THR A 344 6.87 -1.18 -21.74
N MET A 345 6.76 -2.35 -21.11
CA MET A 345 6.04 -2.49 -19.84
C MET A 345 6.79 -1.85 -18.66
N ASN A 346 8.12 -1.89 -18.66
CA ASN A 346 8.96 -1.18 -17.67
C ASN A 346 8.76 0.34 -17.78
N GLU A 347 8.82 0.90 -18.99
CA GLU A 347 8.61 2.32 -19.22
C GLU A 347 7.19 2.76 -18.81
N ALA A 348 6.17 1.99 -19.20
CA ALA A 348 4.79 2.25 -18.81
C ALA A 348 4.61 2.20 -17.28
N TRP A 349 5.27 1.26 -16.61
CA TRP A 349 5.21 1.14 -15.15
C TRP A 349 5.90 2.29 -14.44
N ALA A 350 7.11 2.67 -14.90
CA ALA A 350 7.84 3.82 -14.38
C ALA A 350 7.01 5.11 -14.53
N HIS A 351 6.35 5.30 -15.67
CA HIS A 351 5.43 6.42 -15.87
C HIS A 351 4.23 6.36 -14.92
N ARG A 352 3.58 5.19 -14.76
CA ARG A 352 2.46 5.00 -13.83
C ARG A 352 2.84 5.41 -12.40
N ARG A 353 4.07 5.10 -11.97
CA ARG A 353 4.62 5.53 -10.68
C ARG A 353 4.90 7.03 -10.63
N ALA A 354 5.63 7.57 -11.62
CA ALA A 354 6.05 8.97 -11.64
C ALA A 354 4.88 9.98 -11.69
N THR A 355 3.75 9.60 -12.30
CA THR A 355 2.53 10.44 -12.29
C THR A 355 1.79 10.44 -10.95
N GLY A 356 2.33 9.76 -9.94
CA GLY A 356 1.78 9.65 -8.60
C GLY A 356 0.39 9.03 -8.63
N GLY A 357 0.33 7.74 -9.03
CA GLY A 357 -0.89 7.01 -9.36
C GLY A 357 -2.01 7.16 -8.33
N SER A 358 -3.22 6.68 -8.65
CA SER A 358 -4.41 6.90 -7.81
C SER A 358 -4.27 6.51 -6.35
N ALA A 359 -3.36 5.61 -5.99
CA ALA A 359 -3.07 5.26 -4.61
C ALA A 359 -2.36 6.34 -3.82
N GLU A 360 -1.33 6.96 -4.40
CA GLU A 360 -0.65 8.10 -3.77
C GLU A 360 -1.64 9.25 -3.61
N GLN A 361 -2.48 9.51 -4.63
CA GLN A 361 -3.55 10.50 -4.54
C GLN A 361 -4.66 10.12 -3.56
N ALA A 362 -5.02 8.85 -3.45
CA ALA A 362 -6.06 8.34 -2.55
C ALA A 362 -5.59 8.43 -1.10
N ILE A 363 -4.38 7.95 -0.81
CA ILE A 363 -3.72 8.08 0.49
C ILE A 363 -3.53 9.56 0.82
N SER A 364 -3.08 10.37 -0.14
CA SER A 364 -2.91 11.82 0.04
C SER A 364 -4.22 12.53 0.35
N LYS A 365 -5.29 12.24 -0.37
CA LYS A 365 -6.61 12.84 -0.10
C LYS A 365 -7.17 12.43 1.26
N VAL A 366 -6.89 11.21 1.73
CA VAL A 366 -7.41 10.67 2.99
C VAL A 366 -6.59 11.11 4.20
N VAL A 367 -5.28 11.07 4.06
CA VAL A 367 -4.30 11.28 5.13
C VAL A 367 -3.78 12.73 5.10
N GLY A 368 -4.08 13.47 4.03
CA GLY A 368 -3.69 14.86 3.80
C GLY A 368 -2.25 15.05 3.32
N ILE A 369 -1.63 13.98 2.79
CA ILE A 369 -0.18 13.84 2.70
C ILE A 369 0.27 13.25 1.37
N GLU A 370 1.18 13.94 0.69
CA GLU A 370 1.85 13.42 -0.49
C GLU A 370 2.89 12.37 -0.08
N LEU A 371 2.50 11.09 -0.12
CA LEU A 371 3.45 9.97 -0.08
C LEU A 371 3.83 9.66 -1.52
N SER A 372 5.08 9.92 -1.88
CA SER A 372 5.62 9.52 -3.19
C SER A 372 6.81 8.61 -2.99
N ALA A 373 7.06 7.68 -3.92
CA ALA A 373 8.32 6.93 -3.95
C ALA A 373 9.23 7.50 -5.05
N PRO A 374 9.82 8.71 -4.89
CA PRO A 374 10.43 9.45 -5.99
C PRO A 374 11.71 8.80 -6.53
N LYS A 375 12.36 7.93 -5.73
CA LYS A 375 13.68 7.37 -6.03
C LYS A 375 13.68 5.91 -6.50
N VAL A 376 12.54 5.36 -6.94
CA VAL A 376 12.47 3.95 -7.36
C VAL A 376 13.45 3.65 -8.49
N ASP A 377 13.56 4.52 -9.50
CA ASP A 377 14.45 4.28 -10.64
C ASP A 377 15.93 4.33 -10.22
N ALA A 378 16.28 5.22 -9.28
CA ALA A 378 17.60 5.27 -8.69
C ALA A 378 17.89 4.04 -7.82
N ALA A 379 16.90 3.55 -7.07
CA ALA A 379 17.01 2.32 -6.30
C ALA A 379 17.16 1.09 -7.21
N ALA A 380 16.44 1.01 -8.33
CA ALA A 380 16.62 -0.06 -9.32
C ALA A 380 18.04 -0.06 -9.90
N GLU A 381 18.60 1.12 -10.20
CA GLU A 381 19.98 1.25 -10.63
C GLU A 381 20.98 0.86 -9.53
N LEU A 382 20.71 1.19 -8.26
CA LEU A 382 21.49 0.70 -7.13
C LEU A 382 21.51 -0.83 -7.10
N TRP A 383 20.34 -1.48 -7.16
CA TRP A 383 20.25 -2.94 -7.13
C TRP A 383 20.95 -3.59 -8.30
N ARG A 384 20.81 -3.02 -9.51
CA ARG A 384 21.53 -3.48 -10.71
C ARG A 384 23.04 -3.42 -10.51
N ARG A 385 23.58 -2.30 -10.02
CA ARG A 385 25.03 -2.17 -9.76
C ARG A 385 25.51 -3.12 -8.68
N THR A 386 24.74 -3.29 -7.62
CA THR A 386 25.03 -4.26 -6.55
C THR A 386 25.07 -5.68 -7.10
N THR A 387 24.10 -6.10 -7.92
CA THR A 387 24.13 -7.44 -8.54
C THR A 387 25.34 -7.63 -9.45
N VAL A 388 25.71 -6.63 -10.26
CA VAL A 388 26.92 -6.70 -11.10
C VAL A 388 28.20 -6.84 -10.26
N ALA A 389 28.26 -6.18 -9.11
CA ALA A 389 29.44 -6.16 -8.25
C ALA A 389 29.58 -7.42 -7.38
N VAL A 390 28.49 -7.87 -6.74
CA VAL A 390 28.53 -8.91 -5.69
C VAL A 390 27.66 -10.14 -5.97
N GLY A 391 26.86 -10.14 -7.04
CA GLY A 391 25.92 -11.20 -7.38
C GLY A 391 24.57 -11.10 -6.65
N ALA A 392 23.59 -11.92 -7.07
CA ALA A 392 22.23 -11.91 -6.54
C ALA A 392 22.15 -12.37 -5.07
N GLU A 393 22.92 -13.40 -4.68
CA GLU A 393 22.93 -13.93 -3.31
C GLU A 393 23.33 -12.86 -2.28
N LYS A 394 24.48 -12.19 -2.50
CA LYS A 394 24.93 -11.11 -1.61
C LYS A 394 24.01 -9.89 -1.66
N ARG A 395 23.46 -9.55 -2.84
CA ARG A 395 22.45 -8.47 -2.96
C ARG A 395 21.25 -8.76 -2.06
N ASP A 396 20.72 -9.98 -2.11
CA ASP A 396 19.47 -10.32 -1.43
C ASP A 396 19.65 -10.48 0.10
N LYS A 397 20.85 -10.81 0.58
CA LYS A 397 21.20 -10.77 2.02
C LYS A 397 21.09 -9.39 2.65
N ALA A 398 21.08 -8.31 1.86
CA ALA A 398 20.79 -6.97 2.38
C ALA A 398 19.41 -6.86 3.03
N TRP A 399 18.49 -7.79 2.73
CA TRP A 399 17.17 -7.84 3.36
C TRP A 399 17.15 -8.57 4.71
N ASP A 400 18.23 -9.25 5.11
CA ASP A 400 18.27 -10.05 6.36
C ASP A 400 18.03 -9.17 7.60
N HIS A 401 18.46 -7.91 7.56
CA HIS A 401 18.27 -6.95 8.64
C HIS A 401 18.04 -5.53 8.10
N PRO A 402 17.18 -4.70 8.73
CA PRO A 402 16.94 -3.33 8.29
C PRO A 402 18.20 -2.45 8.24
N ASP A 403 19.20 -2.73 9.07
CA ASP A 403 20.46 -1.96 9.11
C ASP A 403 21.40 -2.27 7.92
N PHE A 404 21.14 -3.36 7.19
CA PHE A 404 21.89 -3.69 5.97
C PHE A 404 21.30 -3.06 4.72
N LEU A 405 20.15 -2.39 4.84
CA LEU A 405 19.56 -1.71 3.69
C LEU A 405 20.30 -0.41 3.34
N PRO A 406 20.34 -0.05 2.05
CA PRO A 406 20.88 1.23 1.63
C PRO A 406 20.12 2.40 2.25
N THR A 407 20.87 3.43 2.62
CA THR A 407 20.31 4.73 3.02
C THR A 407 19.86 5.55 1.81
N ALA A 408 19.10 6.62 2.06
CA ALA A 408 18.66 7.55 1.01
C ALA A 408 19.82 8.19 0.23
N GLU A 409 20.96 8.40 0.90
CA GLU A 409 22.19 8.92 0.28
C GLU A 409 22.89 7.87 -0.58
N GLN A 410 22.90 6.61 -0.13
CA GLN A 410 23.43 5.49 -0.89
C GLN A 410 22.61 5.19 -2.15
N ILE A 411 21.31 5.44 -2.16
CA ILE A 411 20.50 5.38 -3.40
C ILE A 411 21.04 6.35 -4.46
N ASP A 412 21.47 7.56 -4.06
CA ASP A 412 22.05 8.54 -4.99
C ASP A 412 23.51 8.20 -5.35
N ASN A 413 24.23 7.53 -4.43
CA ASN A 413 25.61 7.09 -4.62
C ASN A 413 25.82 5.60 -4.26
N PRO A 414 25.49 4.68 -5.19
CA PRO A 414 25.52 3.23 -4.91
C PRO A 414 26.90 2.68 -4.52
N ALA A 415 28.00 3.37 -4.86
CA ALA A 415 29.37 2.88 -4.62
C ALA A 415 29.61 2.55 -3.15
N SER A 416 29.25 3.48 -2.24
CA SER A 416 29.45 3.27 -0.80
C SER A 416 28.65 2.11 -0.21
N PHE A 417 27.50 1.76 -0.80
CA PHE A 417 26.74 0.57 -0.39
C PHE A 417 27.41 -0.71 -0.90
N ILE A 418 27.86 -0.71 -2.16
CA ILE A 418 28.59 -1.83 -2.74
C ILE A 418 29.87 -2.13 -1.96
N ASP A 419 30.62 -1.08 -1.59
CA ASP A 419 31.83 -1.20 -0.78
C ASP A 419 31.53 -1.89 0.56
N SER A 420 30.43 -1.51 1.25
CA SER A 420 30.03 -2.15 2.51
C SER A 420 29.72 -3.65 2.37
N LEU A 421 29.18 -4.09 1.24
CA LEU A 421 28.90 -5.52 0.98
C LEU A 421 30.14 -6.31 0.55
N LEU A 422 31.18 -5.62 0.05
CA LEU A 422 32.47 -6.20 -0.30
C LEU A 422 33.35 -6.37 0.94
N ASP A 423 33.31 -5.41 1.86
CA ASP A 423 34.05 -5.43 3.14
C ASP A 423 33.52 -6.49 4.12
N ASP A 424 32.24 -6.86 4.03
CA ASP A 424 31.62 -7.93 4.82
C ASP A 424 31.96 -9.35 4.28
N ALA A 425 32.92 -9.46 3.36
CA ALA A 425 33.59 -10.73 3.10
C ALA A 425 34.30 -11.17 4.39
N PRO A 426 34.24 -12.45 4.79
CA PRO A 426 34.85 -12.90 6.03
C PRO A 426 36.31 -12.50 6.02
N ASP A 427 36.66 -11.56 6.89
CA ASP A 427 38.05 -11.31 7.20
C ASP A 427 38.56 -12.64 7.74
N SER A 428 39.49 -13.29 7.04
CA SER A 428 40.18 -14.49 7.52
C SER A 428 40.72 -14.31 8.95
N GLY A 429 40.91 -13.05 9.39
CA GLY A 429 41.22 -12.71 10.78
C GLY A 429 40.09 -12.95 11.80
N PHE A 430 38.81 -12.82 11.44
CA PHE A 430 37.69 -13.00 12.37
C PHE A 430 37.49 -14.48 12.75
N GLU A 431 37.63 -15.40 11.79
CA GLU A 431 37.63 -16.84 12.07
C GLU A 431 38.84 -17.26 12.90
N GLU A 432 40.03 -16.67 12.65
CA GLU A 432 41.21 -16.88 13.49
C GLU A 432 41.04 -16.32 14.92
N GLU A 433 40.37 -15.17 15.09
CA GLU A 433 40.07 -14.60 16.41
C GLU A 433 39.02 -15.42 17.16
N PHE A 434 37.98 -15.92 16.48
CA PHE A 434 36.98 -16.79 17.07
C PHE A 434 37.57 -18.13 17.49
N ALA A 435 38.46 -18.70 16.66
CA ALA A 435 39.21 -19.91 16.99
C ALA A 435 40.14 -19.69 18.20
N LYS A 436 40.83 -18.54 18.28
CA LYS A 436 41.62 -18.15 19.47
C LYS A 436 40.74 -17.99 20.70
N LEU A 437 39.52 -17.46 20.56
CA LEU A 437 38.57 -17.32 21.66
C LEU A 437 38.11 -18.68 22.19
N GLU A 438 37.81 -19.63 21.29
CA GLU A 438 37.43 -21.00 21.65
C GLU A 438 38.59 -21.76 22.32
N GLU A 439 39.82 -21.55 21.85
CA GLU A 439 41.03 -22.12 22.45
C GLU A 439 41.28 -21.56 23.86
N MET A 440 41.16 -20.24 24.05
CA MET A 440 41.29 -19.61 25.37
C MET A 440 40.22 -20.10 26.36
N LEU A 441 38.98 -20.32 25.91
CA LEU A 441 37.91 -20.87 26.74
C LEU A 441 38.18 -22.33 27.14
N ARG A 442 38.72 -23.15 26.23
CA ARG A 442 39.13 -24.53 26.55
C ARG A 442 40.30 -24.60 27.52
N GLU A 443 41.27 -23.70 27.40
CA GLU A 443 42.39 -23.60 28.35
C GLU A 443 41.93 -23.14 29.74
N GLN A 444 40.85 -22.36 29.81
CA GLN A 444 40.25 -21.92 31.07
C GLN A 444 39.49 -23.07 31.77
N ASP A 445 38.71 -23.87 31.03
CA ASP A 445 38.04 -25.07 31.55
C ASP A 445 39.03 -26.19 31.97
N GLY A 446 40.19 -26.27 31.31
CA GLY A 446 41.26 -27.22 31.65
C GLY A 446 42.02 -26.87 32.93
N LYS A 447 42.00 -25.61 33.38
CA LYS A 447 42.67 -25.20 34.63
C LYS A 447 41.84 -25.43 35.88
N ASP A 448 40.51 -25.41 35.78
CA ASP A 448 39.62 -25.70 36.92
C ASP A 448 39.53 -27.20 37.27
N THR A 449 40.02 -28.09 36.40
CA THR A 449 40.04 -29.54 36.64
C THR A 449 41.36 -30.07 37.21
N GLN A 450 42.40 -29.22 37.35
CA GLN A 450 43.74 -29.66 37.76
C GLN A 450 44.17 -29.24 39.17
N ASP A 451 43.28 -28.61 39.95
CA ASP A 451 43.57 -28.16 41.34
C ASP A 451 42.75 -28.93 42.40
N GLY A 452 42.40 -30.19 42.11
CA GLY A 452 41.49 -31.01 42.91
C GLY A 452 41.94 -32.45 43.19
N SER A 453 43.23 -32.76 43.13
CA SER A 453 43.72 -34.07 43.56
C SER A 453 45.15 -34.02 44.10
N ASP A 454 45.28 -33.75 45.39
CA ASP A 454 46.24 -34.50 46.21
C ASP A 454 45.86 -34.48 47.71
N GLU A 455 46.12 -35.63 48.34
CA GLU A 455 46.00 -35.97 49.78
C GLU A 455 44.56 -36.22 50.31
N THR A 456 44.14 -37.47 50.57
CA THR A 456 44.69 -38.27 51.69
C THR A 456 44.29 -39.76 51.65
N ASP A 457 45.20 -40.56 52.21
CA ASP A 457 45.24 -42.01 52.46
C ASP A 457 43.93 -42.74 52.84
N GLY A 458 43.84 -44.01 52.40
CA GLY A 458 42.92 -45.03 52.94
C GLY A 458 43.34 -45.56 54.34
N PRO A 459 42.79 -46.70 54.85
CA PRO A 459 42.04 -47.75 54.14
C PRO A 459 40.83 -48.35 54.92
N ASN A 460 40.25 -49.40 54.30
CA ASN A 460 39.35 -50.45 54.80
C ASN A 460 37.84 -50.34 54.50
N GLY A 461 37.37 -51.24 53.63
CA GLY A 461 35.99 -51.75 53.64
C GLY A 461 35.72 -52.65 54.88
N PRO A 462 34.54 -53.29 55.03
CA PRO A 462 33.76 -53.88 53.93
C PRO A 462 32.22 -53.70 54.04
N GLU A 463 31.52 -54.18 53.00
CA GLU A 463 30.19 -54.84 53.00
C GLU A 463 29.05 -54.29 53.89
N SER A 464 27.91 -53.95 53.28
CA SER A 464 26.64 -54.68 53.54
C SER A 464 25.46 -54.17 52.71
N GLU A 465 24.62 -55.13 52.37
CA GLU A 465 23.32 -55.09 51.71
C GLU A 465 22.34 -54.02 52.25
N LYS A 466 21.64 -53.32 51.35
CA LYS A 466 20.19 -53.53 51.09
C LYS A 466 19.67 -52.62 49.98
#